data_AF-A0A5D3AZC5-F1
#
_entry.id   AF-A0A5D3AZC5-F1
#
_cell.length_a   1.000
_cell.length_b   1.000
_cell.length_c   1.000
_cell.angle_alpha   90.00
_cell.angle_beta   90.00
_cell.angle_gamma   90.00
#
_symmetry.space_group_name_H-M   'P 1'
#
loop_
_entity.id
_entity.type
_entity.pdbx_description
1 polymer ?
#
loop_
_entity_poly.entity_id
_entity_poly.type
_entity_poly.pdbx_seq_one_letter_code
_entity_poly.pdbx_strand_id
1 'polypeptide(L)'
;MSQFTEQIWTVIPDDEEENTNPSFACHPQSTRRVRPIALTKHDLRSLGISFLEDNTNTMLLSASRYDPATNSLSRTVLTAVRGDKTIPIKEFQVSVDAMSQVDELLSRRLEEPGGEGAGWLVSCFQRENTEALLEKEEALFPELRDGEGGVSVVGERRVQLVRVENPDAVKQLWEQALEFEKRVSCYDEESEDSEDSD
;
A
#
# COMPACT_ATOMS: atom_id res chain seq x y z
N MET A 1 -1.68 4.68 -12.25
CA MET A 1 -0.24 4.52 -11.95
C MET A 1 -0.10 3.72 -10.67
N SER A 2 0.87 2.80 -10.55
CA SER A 2 1.07 2.10 -9.27
C SER A 2 1.54 3.08 -8.19
N GLN A 3 0.83 3.09 -7.08
CA GLN A 3 1.10 3.84 -5.86
C GLN A 3 1.80 2.98 -4.81
N PHE A 4 2.84 3.55 -4.20
CA PHE A 4 3.47 3.08 -2.97
C PHE A 4 3.19 4.07 -1.85
N THR A 5 2.87 3.55 -0.67
CA THR A 5 2.53 4.33 0.51
C THR A 5 3.21 3.77 1.75
N GLU A 6 3.78 4.65 2.56
CA GLU A 6 4.30 4.32 3.89
C GLU A 6 3.67 5.24 4.94
N GLN A 7 3.08 4.63 5.97
CA GLN A 7 2.52 5.29 7.15
C GLN A 7 3.24 4.78 8.40
N ILE A 8 3.57 5.68 9.32
CA ILE A 8 4.30 5.35 10.55
C ILE A 8 3.62 6.05 11.72
N TRP A 9 3.20 5.27 12.70
CA TRP A 9 2.66 5.74 13.97
C TRP A 9 3.71 5.66 15.07
N THR A 10 3.76 6.67 15.92
CA THR A 10 4.59 6.72 17.13
C THR A 10 3.74 7.18 18.32
N VAL A 11 4.11 6.71 19.51
CA VAL A 11 3.51 7.20 20.76
C VAL A 11 4.06 8.58 21.04
N ILE A 12 3.17 9.54 21.30
CA ILE A 12 3.54 10.84 21.82
C ILE A 12 3.76 10.65 23.33
N PRO A 13 4.98 10.85 23.85
CA PRO A 13 5.20 10.82 25.29
C PRO A 13 4.42 11.97 25.93
N ASP A 14 3.45 11.64 26.79
CA ASP A 14 2.79 12.63 27.64
C ASP A 14 3.73 12.91 28.83
N ASP A 15 4.19 14.16 28.93
CA ASP A 15 5.08 14.62 30.02
C ASP A 15 4.32 14.89 31.34
N GLU A 16 2.98 14.76 31.37
CA GLU A 16 2.17 15.04 32.57
C GLU A 16 1.42 13.79 33.07
N GLU A 17 1.68 13.45 34.34
CA GLU A 17 1.08 12.35 35.11
C GLU A 17 -0.43 12.54 35.32
N GLU A 18 -1.28 12.28 34.32
CA GLU A 18 -2.72 12.19 34.60
C GLU A 18 -3.52 11.31 33.62
N ASN A 19 -3.30 9.99 33.66
CA ASN A 19 -4.30 8.97 33.28
C ASN A 19 -5.06 9.19 31.94
N THR A 20 -4.46 9.87 30.98
CA THR A 20 -5.01 10.08 29.64
C THR A 20 -4.62 8.91 28.74
N ASN A 21 -5.56 8.49 27.89
CA ASN A 21 -5.27 7.49 26.86
C ASN A 21 -4.05 7.95 26.04
N PRO A 22 -3.11 7.04 25.69
CA PRO A 22 -1.90 7.42 24.97
C PRO A 22 -2.27 8.08 23.64
N SER A 23 -1.63 9.21 23.36
CA SER A 23 -1.77 9.93 22.10
C SER A 23 -0.78 9.39 21.06
N PHE A 24 -1.19 9.40 19.79
CA PHE A 24 -0.37 8.90 18.69
C PHE A 24 -0.17 9.99 17.65
N ALA A 25 1.03 10.05 17.10
CA ALA A 25 1.33 10.83 15.90
C ALA A 25 1.45 9.87 14.71
N CYS A 26 0.82 10.21 13.59
CA CYS A 26 1.15 9.61 12.30
C CYS A 26 2.13 10.55 11.58
N HIS A 27 3.34 10.07 11.30
CA HIS A 27 4.28 10.80 10.46
C HIS A 27 3.71 11.00 9.05
N PRO A 28 4.10 12.08 8.34
CA PRO A 28 3.55 12.37 7.02
C PRO A 28 3.72 11.18 6.08
N GLN A 29 2.60 10.73 5.53
CA GLN A 29 2.53 9.62 4.59
C GLN A 29 3.46 9.88 3.40
N SER A 30 4.42 8.97 3.15
CA SER A 30 5.20 9.04 1.91
C SER A 30 4.43 8.32 0.82
N THR A 31 3.84 9.10 -0.09
CA THR A 31 3.14 8.55 -1.26
C THR A 31 3.93 8.83 -2.52
N ARG A 32 4.19 7.78 -3.31
CA ARG A 32 4.95 7.85 -4.56
C ARG A 32 4.23 7.05 -5.64
N ARG A 33 4.45 7.40 -6.91
CA ARG A 33 3.79 6.76 -8.05
C ARG A 33 4.79 6.41 -9.15
N VAL A 34 4.59 5.25 -9.76
CA VAL A 34 5.36 4.72 -10.90
C VAL A 34 4.43 4.07 -11.92
N ARG A 35 4.97 3.74 -13.09
CA ARG A 35 4.33 2.90 -14.08
C ARG A 35 3.85 1.63 -13.39
N PRO A 36 2.73 1.09 -13.84
CA PRO A 36 2.17 0.00 -13.11
C PRO A 36 3.06 -1.23 -12.96
N ILE A 37 3.05 -1.78 -11.76
CA ILE A 37 3.81 -2.97 -11.40
C ILE A 37 2.94 -4.19 -11.67
N ALA A 38 3.40 -5.05 -12.58
CA ALA A 38 2.76 -6.32 -12.87
C ALA A 38 3.50 -7.46 -12.16
N LEU A 39 2.79 -8.15 -11.27
CA LEU A 39 3.34 -9.27 -10.52
C LEU A 39 3.21 -10.57 -11.30
N THR A 40 4.34 -11.23 -11.50
CA THR A 40 4.39 -12.58 -12.04
C THR A 40 4.00 -13.61 -10.97
N LYS A 41 3.76 -14.86 -11.39
CA LYS A 41 3.60 -15.99 -10.47
C LYS A 41 4.83 -16.24 -9.59
N HIS A 42 6.01 -15.78 -10.02
CA HIS A 42 7.21 -15.86 -9.20
C HIS A 42 7.14 -14.84 -8.07
N ASP A 43 6.80 -13.59 -8.38
CA ASP A 43 6.73 -12.49 -7.39
C ASP A 43 5.68 -12.77 -6.31
N LEU A 44 4.51 -13.28 -6.71
CA LEU A 44 3.48 -13.70 -5.76
C LEU A 44 3.99 -14.78 -4.79
N ARG A 45 4.74 -15.77 -5.30
CA ARG A 45 5.32 -16.82 -4.46
C ARG A 45 6.41 -16.30 -3.53
N SER A 46 7.26 -15.37 -3.99
CA SER A 46 8.29 -14.78 -3.14
C SER A 46 7.70 -13.89 -2.04
N LEU A 47 6.51 -13.34 -2.25
CA LEU A 47 5.75 -12.60 -1.24
C LEU A 47 4.96 -13.51 -0.27
N GLY A 48 5.01 -14.83 -0.43
CA GLY A 48 4.21 -15.77 0.37
C GLY A 48 2.72 -15.81 -0.04
N ILE A 49 2.35 -15.19 -1.16
CA ILE A 49 0.97 -15.11 -1.64
C ILE A 49 0.64 -16.41 -2.38
N SER A 50 -0.11 -17.28 -1.72
CA SER A 50 -0.52 -18.58 -2.25
C SER A 50 -1.88 -18.57 -2.95
N PHE A 51 -2.72 -17.57 -2.64
CA PHE A 51 -4.08 -17.49 -3.15
C PHE A 51 -4.47 -16.07 -3.55
N LEU A 52 -5.03 -15.94 -4.75
CA LEU A 52 -5.72 -14.76 -5.24
C LEU A 52 -7.05 -15.22 -5.83
N GLU A 53 -8.10 -14.41 -5.69
CA GLU A 53 -9.37 -14.72 -6.34
C GLU A 53 -9.20 -14.74 -7.88
N ASP A 54 -9.92 -15.63 -8.55
CA ASP A 54 -9.79 -15.84 -10.00
C ASP A 54 -10.09 -14.57 -10.82
N ASN A 55 -10.93 -13.70 -10.29
CA ASN A 55 -11.33 -12.42 -10.87
C ASN A 55 -10.42 -11.25 -10.45
N THR A 56 -9.51 -11.42 -9.48
CA THR A 56 -8.56 -10.38 -9.06
C THR A 56 -7.65 -9.97 -10.20
N ASN A 57 -7.64 -8.68 -10.50
CA ASN A 57 -6.78 -8.04 -11.50
C ASN A 57 -5.79 -7.07 -10.84
N THR A 58 -6.21 -6.39 -9.78
CA THR A 58 -5.40 -5.43 -9.04
C THR A 58 -5.37 -5.83 -7.57
N MET A 59 -4.22 -5.65 -6.95
CA MET A 59 -3.95 -6.03 -5.57
C MET A 59 -3.45 -4.81 -4.81
N LEU A 60 -3.85 -4.73 -3.55
CA LEU A 60 -3.26 -3.86 -2.55
C LEU A 60 -2.39 -4.73 -1.67
N LEU A 61 -1.08 -4.73 -1.92
CA LEU A 61 -0.13 -5.43 -1.07
C LEU A 61 0.06 -4.59 0.19
N SER A 62 -0.39 -5.09 1.35
CA SER A 62 -0.21 -4.44 2.65
C SER A 62 0.74 -5.26 3.50
N ALA A 63 1.77 -4.61 4.04
CA ALA A 63 2.69 -5.17 5.00
C ALA A 63 2.84 -4.23 6.19
N SER A 64 2.95 -4.78 7.39
CA SER A 64 3.10 -3.97 8.60
C SER A 64 4.24 -4.49 9.47
N ARG A 65 4.84 -3.58 10.24
CA ARG A 65 5.96 -3.88 11.14
C ARG A 65 5.83 -3.06 12.41
N TYR A 66 6.02 -3.73 13.55
CA TYR A 66 6.31 -3.08 14.81
C TYR A 66 7.82 -3.07 15.04
N ASP A 67 8.39 -1.91 15.36
CA ASP A 67 9.79 -1.74 15.73
C ASP A 67 9.88 -1.39 17.23
N PRO A 68 10.31 -2.33 18.10
CA PRO A 68 10.42 -2.08 19.53
C PRO A 68 11.57 -1.13 19.87
N ALA A 69 12.59 -0.98 19.02
CA ALA A 69 13.72 -0.11 19.30
C ALA A 69 13.33 1.37 19.20
N THR A 70 12.44 1.71 18.26
CA THR A 70 11.93 3.06 18.05
C THR A 70 10.53 3.27 18.61
N ASN A 71 9.93 2.22 19.17
CA ASN A 71 8.54 2.21 19.60
C ASN A 71 7.61 2.76 18.51
N SER A 72 7.72 2.18 17.31
CA SER A 72 6.98 2.63 16.13
C SER A 72 6.24 1.49 15.44
N LEU A 73 5.06 1.81 14.91
CA LEU A 73 4.26 0.93 14.09
C LEU A 73 4.27 1.47 12.66
N SER A 74 4.53 0.62 11.68
CA SER A 74 4.54 1.02 10.28
C SER A 74 3.64 0.14 9.42
N ARG A 75 3.07 0.77 8.39
CA ARG A 75 2.29 0.15 7.32
C ARG A 75 2.91 0.57 5.99
N THR A 76 3.27 -0.41 5.19
CA THR A 76 3.80 -0.24 3.84
C THR A 76 2.84 -0.87 2.84
N VAL A 77 2.51 -0.14 1.80
CA VAL A 77 1.51 -0.54 0.83
C VAL A 77 2.00 -0.35 -0.59
N LEU A 78 1.66 -1.29 -1.45
CA LEU A 78 1.90 -1.19 -2.88
C LEU A 78 0.69 -1.65 -3.68
N THR A 79 0.25 -0.80 -4.60
CA THR A 79 -0.74 -1.20 -5.61
C THR A 79 -0.04 -1.88 -6.78
N ALA A 80 -0.51 -3.07 -7.14
CA ALA A 80 0.05 -3.85 -8.22
C ALA A 80 -1.05 -4.57 -8.99
N VAL A 81 -0.72 -5.10 -10.17
CA VAL A 81 -1.64 -5.90 -10.96
C VAL A 81 -1.16 -7.33 -11.11
N ARG A 82 -2.09 -8.19 -11.51
CA ARG A 82 -1.82 -9.57 -11.84
C ARG A 82 -1.24 -9.68 -13.25
N GLY A 83 0.03 -10.07 -13.36
CA GLY A 83 0.77 -10.08 -14.63
C GLY A 83 0.50 -11.28 -15.54
N ASP A 84 -0.18 -12.33 -15.05
CA ASP A 84 -0.57 -13.49 -15.87
C ASP A 84 -1.89 -13.30 -16.64
N LYS A 85 -2.55 -12.15 -16.48
CA LYS A 85 -3.78 -11.79 -17.20
C LYS A 85 -3.50 -10.78 -18.29
N THR A 86 -3.99 -11.06 -19.49
CA THR A 86 -4.03 -10.08 -20.58
C THR A 86 -5.16 -9.08 -20.32
N ILE A 87 -4.85 -7.99 -19.63
CA ILE A 87 -5.79 -6.92 -19.32
C ILE A 87 -5.55 -5.76 -20.29
N PRO A 88 -6.59 -5.21 -20.97
CA PRO A 88 -6.44 -4.02 -21.79
C PRO A 88 -5.87 -2.85 -20.98
N ILE A 89 -4.94 -2.08 -21.56
CA ILE A 89 -4.24 -0.96 -20.89
C ILE A 89 -5.22 0.05 -20.25
N LYS A 90 -6.40 0.27 -20.85
CA LYS A 90 -7.42 1.16 -20.28
C LYS A 90 -8.05 0.58 -19.00
N GLU A 91 -8.40 -0.70 -19.00
CA GLU A 91 -8.94 -1.39 -17.81
C GLU A 91 -7.88 -1.47 -16.70
N PHE A 92 -6.63 -1.64 -17.12
CA PHE A 92 -5.47 -1.65 -16.27
C PHE A 92 -5.34 -0.32 -15.49
N GLN A 93 -5.38 0.82 -16.18
CA GLN A 93 -5.22 2.14 -15.56
C GLN A 93 -6.38 2.44 -14.59
N VAL A 94 -7.61 2.21 -15.04
CA VAL A 94 -8.82 2.42 -14.22
C VAL A 94 -8.75 1.61 -12.92
N SER A 95 -8.35 0.34 -13.00
CA SER A 95 -8.31 -0.55 -11.83
C SER A 95 -7.23 -0.14 -10.82
N VAL A 96 -6.06 0.28 -11.28
CA VAL A 96 -4.97 0.74 -10.40
C VAL A 96 -5.27 2.10 -9.77
N ASP A 97 -5.84 3.02 -10.53
CA ASP A 97 -6.23 4.34 -10.00
C ASP A 97 -7.36 4.21 -8.97
N ALA A 98 -8.28 3.27 -9.20
CA ALA A 98 -9.32 2.96 -8.24
C ALA A 98 -8.76 2.37 -6.94
N MET A 99 -7.82 1.42 -7.04
CA MET A 99 -7.16 0.85 -5.87
C MET A 99 -6.34 1.89 -5.09
N SER A 100 -5.70 2.83 -5.79
CA SER A 100 -4.95 3.92 -5.15
C SER A 100 -5.87 4.83 -4.34
N GLN A 101 -7.07 5.12 -4.83
CA GLN A 101 -8.09 5.86 -4.08
C GLN A 101 -8.61 5.07 -2.86
N VAL A 102 -8.78 3.75 -2.98
CA VAL A 102 -9.13 2.90 -1.81
C VAL A 102 -8.03 2.98 -0.76
N ASP A 103 -6.76 2.92 -1.13
CA ASP A 103 -5.64 3.07 -0.20
C ASP A 103 -5.57 4.46 0.43
N GLU A 104 -5.84 5.52 -0.32
CA GLU A 104 -5.93 6.89 0.23
C GLU A 104 -7.04 7.01 1.28
N LEU A 105 -8.22 6.44 1.01
CA LEU A 105 -9.33 6.42 1.98
C LEU A 105 -8.98 5.58 3.21
N LEU A 106 -8.37 4.42 3.00
CA LEU A 106 -7.95 3.52 4.08
C LEU A 106 -6.92 4.22 4.97
N SER A 107 -5.93 4.87 4.37
CA SER A 107 -4.90 5.67 5.06
C SER A 107 -5.54 6.74 5.95
N ARG A 108 -6.50 7.51 5.41
CA ARG A 108 -7.23 8.54 6.19
C ARG A 108 -8.03 7.95 7.34
N ARG A 109 -8.74 6.85 7.12
CA ARG A 109 -9.53 6.17 8.16
C ARG A 109 -8.66 5.59 9.28
N LEU A 110 -7.43 5.20 8.97
CA LEU A 110 -6.44 4.75 9.96
C LEU A 110 -5.80 5.94 10.70
N GLU A 111 -5.80 7.13 10.11
CA GLU A 111 -5.27 8.37 10.71
C GLU A 111 -6.29 9.12 11.58
N GLU A 112 -7.60 9.04 11.28
CA GLU A 112 -8.68 9.76 11.99
C GLU A 112 -8.62 9.50 13.52
N PRO A 113 -8.13 10.46 14.32
CA PRO A 113 -8.08 10.33 15.77
C PRO A 113 -9.43 10.82 16.31
N GLY A 114 -10.41 9.93 16.40
CA GLY A 114 -11.76 10.31 16.87
C GLY A 114 -12.65 9.15 17.28
N GLY A 115 -12.52 8.68 18.52
CA GLY A 115 -13.43 7.71 19.15
C GLY A 115 -12.78 6.35 19.44
N GLU A 116 -13.56 5.26 19.35
CA GLU A 116 -13.08 3.86 19.45
C GLU A 116 -11.93 3.55 18.45
N GLY A 117 -11.70 4.42 17.47
CA GLY A 117 -10.65 4.36 16.45
C GLY A 117 -9.20 4.47 16.95
N ALA A 118 -8.93 4.87 18.20
CA ALA A 118 -7.57 4.76 18.76
C ALA A 118 -7.33 3.42 19.48
N GLY A 119 -8.37 2.68 19.86
CA GLY A 119 -8.24 1.47 20.68
C GLY A 119 -7.42 0.35 20.02
N TRP A 120 -7.50 0.24 18.70
CA TRP A 120 -6.68 -0.71 17.95
C TRP A 120 -5.20 -0.29 17.93
N LEU A 121 -4.89 1.01 17.80
CA LEU A 121 -3.52 1.51 17.90
C LEU A 121 -2.94 1.22 19.29
N VAL A 122 -3.69 1.52 20.35
CA VAL A 122 -3.31 1.19 21.73
C VAL A 122 -2.94 -0.30 21.85
N SER A 123 -3.74 -1.17 21.26
CA SER A 123 -3.51 -2.62 21.29
C SER A 123 -2.21 -3.03 20.61
N CYS A 124 -1.86 -2.40 19.47
CA CYS A 124 -0.59 -2.65 18.78
C CYS A 124 0.62 -2.31 19.67
N PHE A 125 0.61 -1.14 20.31
CA PHE A 125 1.73 -0.71 21.16
C PHE A 125 1.81 -1.46 22.50
N GLN A 126 0.66 -1.85 23.09
CA GLN A 126 0.65 -2.66 24.32
C GLN A 126 1.15 -4.08 24.11
N ARG A 127 0.88 -4.68 22.95
CA ARG A 127 1.29 -6.05 22.61
C ARG A 127 2.58 -6.10 21.79
N GLU A 128 3.13 -4.95 21.43
CA GLU A 128 4.32 -4.82 20.58
C GLU A 128 4.18 -5.59 19.26
N ASN A 129 2.99 -5.52 18.64
CA ASN A 129 2.64 -6.30 17.45
C ASN A 129 1.80 -5.51 16.43
N THR A 130 1.49 -6.15 15.30
CA THR A 130 0.74 -5.55 14.18
C THR A 130 -0.68 -6.12 14.02
N GLU A 131 -1.11 -7.02 14.90
CA GLU A 131 -2.36 -7.79 14.71
C GLU A 131 -3.59 -6.87 14.63
N ALA A 132 -3.72 -5.93 15.56
CA ALA A 132 -4.88 -5.04 15.61
C ALA A 132 -4.93 -4.09 14.40
N LEU A 133 -3.78 -3.68 13.86
CA LEU A 133 -3.70 -2.92 12.60
C LEU A 133 -4.22 -3.78 11.44
N LEU A 134 -3.74 -5.02 11.34
CA LEU A 134 -4.12 -5.94 10.29
C LEU A 134 -5.63 -6.22 10.32
N GLU A 135 -6.21 -6.46 11.49
CA GLU A 135 -7.66 -6.65 11.67
C GLU A 135 -8.45 -5.41 11.28
N LYS A 136 -7.97 -4.23 11.65
CA LYS A 136 -8.61 -2.96 11.29
C LYS A 136 -8.61 -2.72 9.79
N GLU A 137 -7.50 -3.03 9.11
CA GLU A 137 -7.42 -2.96 7.64
C GLU A 137 -8.41 -3.90 6.95
N GLU A 138 -8.50 -5.15 7.42
CA GLU A 138 -9.42 -6.14 6.85
C GLU A 138 -10.89 -5.76 7.04
N ALA A 139 -11.23 -5.10 8.15
CA ALA A 139 -12.57 -4.60 8.39
C ALA A 139 -12.91 -3.41 7.48
N LEU A 140 -11.98 -2.45 7.34
CA LEU A 140 -12.21 -1.22 6.57
C LEU A 140 -12.18 -1.44 5.05
N PHE A 141 -11.35 -2.38 4.56
CA PHE A 141 -11.18 -2.59 3.13
C PHE A 141 -12.49 -2.86 2.35
N PRO A 142 -13.36 -3.82 2.75
CA PRO A 142 -14.62 -4.05 2.06
C PRO A 142 -15.58 -2.85 2.20
N GLU A 143 -15.61 -2.17 3.35
CA GLU A 143 -16.44 -0.98 3.56
C GLU A 143 -16.08 0.15 2.59
N LEU A 144 -14.79 0.39 2.39
CA LEU A 144 -14.28 1.43 1.49
C LEU A 144 -14.36 1.03 0.02
N ARG A 145 -14.29 -0.27 -0.27
CA ARG A 145 -14.48 -0.81 -1.61
C ARG A 145 -15.94 -0.73 -2.07
N ASP A 146 -16.89 -1.02 -1.18
CA ASP A 146 -18.30 -1.27 -1.52
C ASP A 146 -19.29 -0.21 -0.99
N GLY A 147 -18.87 0.73 -0.12
CA GLY A 147 -19.76 1.63 0.64
C GLY A 147 -19.89 3.08 0.15
N GLU A 148 -20.59 3.93 0.92
CA GLU A 148 -20.82 5.36 0.63
C GLU A 148 -19.54 6.18 0.84
N GLY A 149 -19.05 6.81 -0.24
CA GLY A 149 -17.68 7.36 -0.34
C GLY A 149 -16.72 6.43 -1.11
N GLY A 150 -17.19 5.22 -1.45
CA GLY A 150 -16.47 4.23 -2.21
C GLY A 150 -16.14 4.72 -3.62
N VAL A 151 -14.91 4.42 -4.00
CA VAL A 151 -14.50 4.49 -5.39
C VAL A 151 -15.45 3.57 -6.14
N SER A 152 -16.21 4.09 -7.10
CA SER A 152 -16.93 3.24 -8.05
C SER A 152 -15.87 2.54 -8.90
N VAL A 153 -15.26 1.50 -8.33
CA VAL A 153 -14.31 0.65 -9.01
C VAL A 153 -15.13 0.00 -10.10
N VAL A 154 -14.97 0.46 -11.33
CA VAL A 154 -15.61 -0.15 -12.49
C VAL A 154 -15.17 -1.62 -12.52
N GLY A 155 -16.04 -2.51 -12.01
CA GLY A 155 -15.76 -3.92 -11.77
C GLY A 155 -15.49 -4.28 -10.31
N GLU A 156 -16.52 -4.17 -9.46
CA GLU A 156 -16.65 -4.49 -8.01
C GLU A 156 -16.04 -5.83 -7.52
N ARG A 157 -15.35 -6.59 -8.37
CA ARG A 157 -14.78 -7.90 -8.07
C ARG A 157 -13.39 -8.13 -8.69
N ARG A 158 -12.65 -7.06 -8.94
CA ARG A 158 -11.33 -7.13 -9.60
C ARG A 158 -10.18 -6.68 -8.69
N VAL A 159 -10.48 -6.33 -7.44
CA VAL A 159 -9.55 -5.73 -6.47
C VAL A 159 -9.50 -6.57 -5.19
N GLN A 160 -8.29 -6.79 -4.67
CA GLN A 160 -8.09 -7.61 -3.45
C GLN A 160 -7.02 -6.98 -2.54
N LEU A 161 -7.30 -6.92 -1.23
CA LEU A 161 -6.30 -6.66 -0.20
C LEU A 161 -5.51 -7.95 0.05
N VAL A 162 -4.18 -7.85 0.01
CA VAL A 162 -3.29 -8.98 0.20
C VAL A 162 -2.27 -8.65 1.27
N ARG A 163 -2.27 -9.44 2.35
CA ARG A 163 -1.27 -9.33 3.40
C ARG A 163 0.04 -9.94 2.95
N VAL A 164 1.13 -9.19 3.16
CA VAL A 164 2.50 -9.64 2.92
C VAL A 164 3.21 -9.67 4.26
N GLU A 165 3.77 -10.82 4.62
CA GLU A 165 4.44 -11.03 5.90
C GLU A 165 5.72 -10.21 6.04
N ASN A 166 6.40 -9.93 4.92
CA ASN A 166 7.67 -9.22 4.91
C ASN A 166 7.55 -7.83 4.24
N PRO A 167 7.53 -6.74 5.02
CA PRO A 167 7.54 -5.37 4.49
C PRO A 167 8.73 -5.05 3.58
N ASP A 168 9.90 -5.65 3.83
CA ASP A 168 11.09 -5.39 3.01
C ASP A 168 10.91 -5.95 1.60
N ALA A 169 10.12 -7.02 1.43
CA ALA A 169 9.80 -7.57 0.11
C ALA A 169 8.92 -6.61 -0.70
N VAL A 170 7.97 -5.91 -0.06
CA VAL A 170 7.16 -4.88 -0.70
C VAL A 170 8.04 -3.68 -1.12
N LYS A 171 8.96 -3.27 -0.26
CA LYS A 171 9.92 -2.19 -0.56
C LYS A 171 10.87 -2.56 -1.71
N GLN A 172 11.38 -3.79 -1.74
CA GLN A 172 12.23 -4.27 -2.82
C GLN A 172 11.51 -4.27 -4.18
N LEU A 173 10.24 -4.70 -4.23
CA LEU A 173 9.45 -4.64 -5.47
C LEU A 173 9.28 -3.21 -5.96
N TRP A 174 9.04 -2.28 -5.03
CA TRP A 174 8.96 -0.86 -5.34
C TRP A 174 10.30 -0.31 -5.88
N GLU A 175 11.42 -0.64 -5.24
CA GLU A 175 12.76 -0.22 -5.68
C GLU A 175 13.13 -0.76 -7.07
N GLN A 176 12.80 -2.02 -7.35
CA GLN A 176 12.98 -2.62 -8.68
C GLN A 176 12.17 -1.88 -9.76
N ALA A 177 10.93 -1.49 -9.44
CA ALA A 177 10.10 -0.71 -10.35
C ALA A 177 10.71 0.67 -10.64
N LEU A 178 11.24 1.35 -9.62
CA LEU A 178 11.95 2.62 -9.79
C LEU A 178 13.22 2.49 -10.63
N GLU A 179 13.99 1.41 -10.45
CA GLU A 179 15.19 1.17 -11.25
C GLU A 179 14.83 0.94 -12.73
N PHE A 180 13.75 0.19 -12.98
CA PHE A 180 13.25 -0.01 -14.34
C PHE A 180 12.85 1.32 -15.00
N GLU A 181 12.15 2.21 -14.30
CA GLU A 181 11.80 3.53 -14.84
C GLU A 181 13.02 4.36 -15.21
N LYS A 182 14.04 4.40 -14.34
CA LYS A 182 15.29 5.12 -14.60
C LYS A 182 16.02 4.58 -15.82
N ARG A 183 16.06 3.26 -15.99
CA ARG A 183 16.70 2.64 -17.15
C ARG A 183 15.96 2.99 -18.44
N VAL A 184 14.63 2.95 -18.43
CA VAL A 184 13.84 3.32 -19.62
C VAL A 184 14.03 4.78 -19.99
N SER A 185 14.09 5.71 -19.02
CA SER A 185 14.35 7.12 -19.32
C SER A 185 15.73 7.37 -19.94
N CYS A 186 16.75 6.58 -19.58
CA CYS A 186 18.08 6.72 -20.19
C CYS A 186 18.13 6.28 -21.66
N TYR A 187 17.28 5.34 -22.09
CA TYR A 187 17.24 4.91 -23.49
C TYR A 187 16.43 5.82 -24.40
N ASP A 188 15.50 6.60 -23.84
CA ASP A 188 14.76 7.60 -24.62
C ASP A 188 15.66 8.82 -24.96
N GLU A 189 16.60 9.19 -24.07
CA GLU A 189 17.54 10.32 -24.29
C GLU A 189 18.72 10.01 -25.22
N GLU A 190 19.14 8.74 -25.38
CA GLU A 190 20.23 8.36 -26.30
C GLU A 190 19.78 8.13 -27.76
N SER A 191 18.49 8.36 -28.06
CA SER A 191 17.91 8.09 -29.39
C SER A 191 17.69 9.32 -30.27
N GLU A 192 18.04 10.52 -29.79
CA GLU A 192 17.86 11.78 -30.55
C GLU A 192 19.13 12.30 -31.28
N ASP A 193 20.25 11.59 -31.24
CA ASP A 193 21.53 12.03 -31.85
C ASP A 193 21.95 11.23 -33.10
N SER A 194 21.04 11.01 -34.05
CA SER A 194 21.45 10.49 -35.37
C SER A 194 20.59 10.95 -36.55
N GLU A 195 20.44 12.25 -36.75
CA GLU A 195 20.13 12.82 -38.07
C GLU A 195 20.91 14.12 -38.28
N ASP A 196 22.02 14.00 -39.03
CA ASP A 196 22.41 14.88 -40.14
C ASP A 196 23.94 14.94 -40.30
N SER A 197 24.44 14.39 -41.40
CA SER A 197 25.45 15.02 -42.27
C SER A 197 25.72 14.10 -43.48
N ASP A 198 24.93 14.29 -44.54
CA ASP A 198 25.36 14.03 -45.93
C ASP A 198 26.04 15.28 -46.49
#